data_AF-A0A7J6L3M0-F1
#
_entry.id   AF-A0A7J6L3M0-F1
#
_cell.length_a   1.000
_cell.length_b   1.000
_cell.length_c   1.000
_cell.angle_alpha   90.00
_cell.angle_beta   90.00
_cell.angle_gamma   90.00
#
_symmetry.space_group_name_H-M   'P 1'
#
loop_
_entity.id
_entity.type
_entity.pdbx_description
1 polymer ?
#
loop_
_entity_poly.entity_id
_entity_poly.type
_entity_poly.pdbx_seq_one_letter_code
_entity_poly.pdbx_strand_id
1 'polypeptide(L)'
;MTPSATVCPRLKNALNEFHDAPGAKRRAKQTSAERAVLGRITGRSEEFNTNDTRDMLSIYDSLFDCMTTHVCSTVPSEPKDVPSGLGPSAPVFKHVEQEGLFWFINRYGHSDKMRKLAFGPFIGDLLEDLTVRGRRLSVYLGHDTGPAISIMDTLQLTWMDSGNECAKTWPPFGAMLIMEIYSDKNVRFIYNGRVAFVEAIEECRGRSLCNYEMLSQHLAEVVPSELECKGIVAQRSLRS
;
A
#
# COMPACT_ATOMS: atom_id res chain seq x y z
N MET A 1 -11.08 -0.98 0.79
CA MET A 1 -11.03 -1.81 2.00
C MET A 1 -9.59 -1.99 2.43
N THR A 2 -9.26 -1.63 3.66
CA THR A 2 -7.91 -1.82 4.24
C THR A 2 -7.67 -3.30 4.57
N PRO A 3 -6.48 -3.87 4.27
CA PRO A 3 -6.13 -5.22 4.66
C PRO A 3 -6.40 -5.50 6.14
N SER A 4 -7.12 -6.58 6.44
CA SER A 4 -7.58 -6.88 7.79
C SER A 4 -7.38 -8.34 8.17
N ALA A 5 -6.84 -8.56 9.37
CA ALA A 5 -6.72 -9.90 9.95
C ALA A 5 -8.09 -10.51 10.33
N THR A 6 -9.16 -9.72 10.39
CA THR A 6 -10.52 -10.25 10.53
C THR A 6 -10.97 -10.97 9.27
N VAL A 7 -10.51 -10.52 8.10
CA VAL A 7 -10.83 -11.12 6.79
C VAL A 7 -9.90 -12.29 6.50
N CYS A 8 -8.59 -12.11 6.69
CA CYS A 8 -7.58 -13.15 6.49
C CYS A 8 -6.70 -13.31 7.74
N PRO A 9 -7.05 -14.18 8.70
CA PRO A 9 -6.36 -14.30 10.00
C PRO A 9 -4.84 -14.49 9.93
N ARG A 10 -4.35 -15.23 8.92
CA ARG A 10 -2.91 -15.47 8.70
C ARG A 10 -2.12 -14.19 8.42
N LEU A 11 -2.77 -13.11 8.00
CA LEU A 11 -2.16 -11.79 7.82
C LEU A 11 -1.50 -11.29 9.10
N LYS A 12 -2.14 -11.48 10.27
CA LYS A 12 -1.56 -11.08 11.56
C LYS A 12 -0.21 -11.75 11.82
N ASN A 13 -0.13 -13.05 11.54
CA ASN A 13 1.10 -13.80 11.71
C ASN A 13 2.17 -13.38 10.70
N ALA A 14 1.78 -13.09 9.45
CA ALA A 14 2.70 -12.59 8.44
C ALA A 14 3.26 -11.20 8.81
N LEU A 15 2.44 -10.32 9.38
CA LEU A 15 2.87 -9.02 9.91
C LEU A 15 3.86 -9.20 11.08
N ASN A 16 3.59 -10.13 12.00
CA ASN A 16 4.54 -10.45 13.07
C ASN A 16 5.88 -10.95 12.51
N GLU A 17 5.85 -11.87 11.53
CA GLU A 17 7.05 -12.36 10.83
C GLU A 17 7.84 -11.19 10.20
N PHE A 18 7.15 -10.23 9.58
CA PHE A 18 7.76 -9.02 9.01
C PHE A 18 8.44 -8.16 10.09
N HIS A 19 7.75 -7.84 11.19
CA HIS A 19 8.30 -7.04 12.27
C HIS A 19 9.51 -7.71 12.94
N ASP A 20 9.52 -9.03 13.04
CA ASP A 20 10.60 -9.78 13.67
C ASP A 20 11.79 -10.07 12.73
N ALA A 21 11.63 -9.81 11.43
CA ALA A 21 12.64 -10.06 10.41
C ALA A 21 13.92 -9.21 10.62
N PRO A 22 15.12 -9.75 10.32
CA PRO A 22 16.37 -8.99 10.41
C PRO A 22 16.38 -7.70 9.60
N GLY A 23 15.70 -7.69 8.43
CA GLY A 23 15.58 -6.52 7.57
C GLY A 23 14.84 -5.37 8.26
N ALA A 24 13.70 -5.65 8.89
CA ALA A 24 12.90 -4.66 9.60
C ALA A 24 13.66 -4.09 10.82
N LYS A 25 14.27 -4.98 11.62
CA LYS A 25 15.10 -4.57 12.78
C LYS A 25 16.28 -3.70 12.37
N ARG A 26 16.97 -4.05 11.28
CA ARG A 26 18.06 -3.26 10.73
C ARG A 26 17.58 -1.88 10.27
N ARG A 27 16.44 -1.81 9.56
CA ARG A 27 15.86 -0.54 9.10
C ARG A 27 15.51 0.37 10.27
N ALA A 28 14.82 -0.15 11.29
CA ALA A 28 14.50 0.60 12.51
C ALA A 28 15.76 1.15 13.20
N LYS A 29 16.84 0.36 13.28
CA LYS A 29 18.11 0.83 13.85
C LYS A 29 18.81 1.90 13.01
N GLN A 30 18.72 1.81 11.68
CA GLN A 30 19.36 2.78 10.78
C GLN A 30 18.77 4.18 10.90
N THR A 31 17.50 4.27 11.30
CA THR A 31 16.78 5.53 11.42
C THR A 31 16.79 6.13 12.84
N SER A 32 17.51 5.53 13.81
CA SER A 32 17.53 6.01 15.20
C SER A 32 18.02 7.46 15.37
N ALA A 33 19.06 7.86 14.63
CA ALA A 33 19.60 9.22 14.73
C ALA A 33 18.62 10.27 14.17
N GLU A 34 17.94 9.94 13.07
CA GLU A 34 16.89 10.77 12.49
C GLU A 34 15.70 10.88 13.45
N ARG A 35 15.23 9.77 14.01
CA ARG A 35 14.14 9.77 14.98
C ARG A 35 14.45 10.64 16.21
N ALA A 36 15.69 10.65 16.69
CA ALA A 36 16.10 11.54 17.78
C ALA A 36 16.04 13.04 17.40
N VAL A 37 16.21 13.39 16.12
CA VAL A 37 15.98 14.75 15.62
C VAL A 37 14.48 15.03 15.53
N LEU A 38 13.71 14.13 14.93
CA LEU A 38 12.26 14.26 14.79
C LEU A 38 11.55 14.39 16.14
N GLY A 39 11.94 13.57 17.13
CA GLY A 39 11.39 13.62 18.49
C GLY A 39 11.70 14.95 19.21
N ARG A 40 12.80 15.63 18.87
CA ARG A 40 13.09 16.98 19.39
C ARG A 40 12.26 18.06 18.69
N ILE A 41 12.15 18.00 17.37
CA ILE A 41 11.37 18.97 16.58
C ILE A 41 9.88 18.91 16.94
N THR A 42 9.35 17.69 17.14
CA THR A 42 7.94 17.46 17.43
C THR A 42 7.60 17.53 18.93
N GLY A 43 8.60 17.64 19.81
CA GLY A 43 8.41 17.55 21.26
C GLY A 43 8.07 16.14 21.78
N ARG A 44 8.10 15.11 20.93
CA ARG A 44 7.77 13.70 21.23
C ARG A 44 9.01 12.82 21.41
N SER A 45 10.01 13.29 22.16
CA SER A 45 11.32 12.62 22.22
C SER A 45 11.28 11.20 22.78
N GLU A 46 10.40 10.91 23.73
CA GLU A 46 10.24 9.55 24.29
C GLU A 46 9.68 8.56 23.27
N GLU A 47 8.64 8.97 22.52
CA GLU A 47 7.99 8.12 21.51
C GLU A 47 8.93 7.76 20.36
N PHE A 48 9.80 8.68 19.96
CA PHE A 48 10.75 8.46 18.88
C PHE A 48 12.00 7.67 19.32
N ASN A 49 12.22 7.51 20.63
CA ASN A 49 13.38 6.82 21.20
C ASN A 49 13.10 5.30 21.40
N THR A 50 12.78 4.62 20.31
CA THR A 50 12.54 3.17 20.29
C THR A 50 13.22 2.52 19.10
N ASN A 51 13.53 1.22 19.24
CA ASN A 51 13.95 0.35 18.16
C ASN A 51 12.95 -0.81 17.95
N ASP A 52 11.78 -0.77 18.61
CA ASP A 52 10.72 -1.71 18.35
C ASP A 52 10.15 -1.45 16.94
N THR A 53 10.20 -2.48 16.10
CA THR A 53 9.70 -2.42 14.73
C THR A 53 8.18 -2.26 14.67
N ARG A 54 7.46 -2.53 15.77
CA ARG A 54 6.01 -2.37 15.87
C ARG A 54 5.59 -0.92 16.10
N ASP A 55 6.46 -0.13 16.72
CA ASP A 55 6.23 1.30 16.95
C ASP A 55 6.51 2.14 15.70
N MET A 56 7.31 1.63 14.75
CA MET A 56 7.72 2.40 13.57
C MET A 56 6.54 2.89 12.73
N LEU A 57 5.45 2.13 12.68
CA LEU A 57 4.23 2.56 12.00
C LEU A 57 3.69 3.84 12.61
N SER A 58 3.36 3.86 13.90
CA SER A 58 2.74 5.03 14.55
C SER A 58 3.67 6.24 14.58
N ILE A 59 4.98 6.02 14.63
CA ILE A 59 5.98 7.10 14.60
C ILE A 59 5.99 7.79 13.24
N TYR A 60 6.14 7.02 12.16
CA TYR A 60 6.36 7.58 10.84
C TYR A 60 5.06 7.91 10.10
N ASP A 61 4.04 7.05 10.19
CA ASP A 61 2.76 7.23 9.47
C ASP A 61 2.03 8.48 9.95
N SER A 62 1.88 8.67 11.26
CA SER A 62 1.20 9.85 11.79
C SER A 62 1.95 11.14 11.50
N LEU A 63 3.29 11.10 11.47
CA LEU A 63 4.08 12.27 11.10
C LEU A 63 3.97 12.56 9.60
N PHE A 64 4.06 11.52 8.77
CA PHE A 64 3.90 11.61 7.33
C PHE A 64 2.52 12.11 6.92
N ASP A 65 1.44 11.59 7.51
CA ASP A 65 0.06 12.03 7.24
C ASP A 65 -0.14 13.52 7.57
N CYS A 66 0.34 13.96 8.74
CA CYS A 66 0.34 15.37 9.12
C CYS A 66 1.10 16.24 8.09
N MET A 67 2.34 15.86 7.77
CA MET A 67 3.21 16.62 6.88
C MET A 67 2.66 16.67 5.45
N THR A 68 2.14 15.55 4.95
CA THR A 68 1.55 15.44 3.61
C THR A 68 0.27 16.23 3.50
N THR A 69 -0.56 16.29 4.55
CA THR A 69 -1.78 17.11 4.54
C THR A 69 -1.47 18.59 4.32
N HIS A 70 -0.36 19.12 4.86
CA HIS A 70 0.06 20.51 4.60
C HIS A 70 0.61 20.73 3.18
N VAL A 71 1.29 19.73 2.61
CA VAL A 71 1.93 19.85 1.29
C VAL A 71 0.94 19.62 0.15
N CYS A 72 0.10 18.60 0.30
CA CYS A 72 -0.81 18.05 -0.69
C CYS A 72 -2.29 18.31 -0.35
N SER A 73 -2.56 19.37 0.42
CA SER A 73 -3.93 19.72 0.83
C SER A 73 -4.85 19.89 -0.37
N THR A 74 -6.04 19.29 -0.29
CA THR A 74 -7.13 19.50 -1.26
C THR A 74 -7.82 20.85 -1.08
N VAL A 75 -7.56 21.53 0.03
CA VAL A 75 -8.02 22.89 0.33
C VAL A 75 -6.79 23.80 0.47
N PRO A 76 -6.67 24.89 -0.30
CA PRO A 76 -5.54 25.81 -0.14
C PRO A 76 -5.45 26.30 1.32
N SER A 77 -4.44 25.83 2.03
CA SER A 77 -4.15 26.26 3.40
C SER A 77 -2.87 27.09 3.37
N GLU A 78 -3.04 28.41 3.48
CA GLU A 78 -1.94 29.34 3.71
C GLU A 78 -2.17 30.02 5.07
N PRO A 79 -1.12 30.14 5.92
CA PRO A 79 0.25 29.68 5.68
C PRO A 79 0.42 28.16 5.86
N LYS A 80 1.36 27.57 5.11
CA LYS A 80 1.85 26.21 5.37
C LYS A 80 2.79 26.22 6.58
N ASP A 81 2.22 26.28 7.78
CA ASP A 81 2.95 26.32 9.06
C ASP A 81 3.57 24.96 9.42
N VAL A 82 4.51 24.49 8.61
CA VAL A 82 5.30 23.28 8.90
C VAL A 82 6.54 23.69 9.71
N PRO A 83 6.88 22.99 10.81
CA PRO A 83 8.05 23.32 11.61
C PRO A 83 9.33 23.43 10.77
N SER A 84 10.22 24.36 11.16
CA SER A 84 11.50 24.57 10.46
C SER A 84 12.27 23.26 10.34
N GLY A 85 12.71 22.97 9.13
CA GLY A 85 13.41 21.73 8.81
C GLY A 85 12.50 20.57 8.41
N LEU A 86 11.16 20.67 8.52
CA LEU A 86 10.22 19.64 8.06
C LEU A 86 9.45 20.03 6.79
N GLY A 87 9.79 21.15 6.12
CA GLY A 87 9.13 21.55 4.87
C GLY A 87 9.39 20.56 3.72
N PRO A 88 8.60 20.61 2.63
CA PRO A 88 8.70 19.68 1.50
C PRO A 88 10.06 19.68 0.77
N SER A 89 10.81 20.78 0.87
CA SER A 89 12.18 20.88 0.33
C SER A 89 13.26 20.36 1.27
N ALA A 90 12.91 19.99 2.50
CA ALA A 90 13.86 19.52 3.49
C ALA A 90 14.20 18.03 3.27
N PRO A 91 15.48 17.63 3.35
CA PRO A 91 15.87 16.22 3.19
C PRO A 91 15.14 15.28 4.15
N VAL A 92 14.87 15.72 5.38
CA VAL A 92 14.16 14.89 6.37
C VAL A 92 12.69 14.65 6.02
N PHE A 93 12.01 15.56 5.30
CA PHE A 93 10.64 15.30 4.83
C PHE A 93 10.62 14.08 3.91
N LYS A 94 11.54 14.04 2.94
CA LYS A 94 11.65 12.92 2.00
C LYS A 94 11.95 11.60 2.69
N HIS A 95 12.77 11.62 3.74
CA HIS A 95 13.04 10.43 4.53
C HIS A 95 11.83 9.99 5.36
N VAL A 96 11.10 10.93 5.97
CA VAL A 96 9.84 10.65 6.69
C VAL A 96 8.79 10.05 5.75
N GLU A 97 8.65 10.58 4.53
CA GLU A 97 7.79 9.99 3.49
C GLU A 97 8.20 8.55 3.16
N GLN A 98 9.50 8.32 2.91
CA GLN A 98 9.99 6.98 2.58
C GLN A 98 9.76 5.97 3.70
N GLU A 99 10.01 6.34 4.95
CA GLU A 99 9.78 5.48 6.11
C GLU A 99 8.29 5.31 6.40
N GLY A 100 7.50 6.39 6.33
CA GLY A 100 6.04 6.36 6.50
C GLY A 100 5.41 5.37 5.53
N LEU A 101 5.69 5.50 4.24
CA LEU A 101 5.19 4.59 3.22
C LEU A 101 5.73 3.17 3.37
N PHE A 102 7.00 3.02 3.76
CA PHE A 102 7.57 1.70 4.02
C PHE A 102 6.81 0.95 5.11
N TRP A 103 6.66 1.58 6.29
CA TRP A 103 6.04 0.95 7.44
C TRP A 103 4.54 0.83 7.30
N PHE A 104 3.88 1.71 6.55
CA PHE A 104 2.43 1.75 6.38
C PHE A 104 1.92 0.82 5.28
N ILE A 105 2.27 1.08 4.02
CA ILE A 105 1.68 0.42 2.86
C ILE A 105 2.65 -0.60 2.25
N ASN A 106 3.92 -0.25 2.05
CA ASN A 106 4.87 -1.11 1.32
C ASN A 106 5.26 -2.37 2.11
N ARG A 107 4.97 -2.42 3.43
CA ARG A 107 5.06 -3.66 4.21
C ARG A 107 4.23 -4.80 3.61
N TYR A 108 3.11 -4.49 2.96
CA TYR A 108 2.23 -5.49 2.36
C TYR A 108 2.83 -6.07 1.07
N GLY A 109 3.57 -5.26 0.31
CA GLY A 109 4.30 -5.68 -0.89
C GLY A 109 5.66 -6.32 -0.60
N HIS A 110 6.07 -6.47 0.66
CA HIS A 110 7.40 -6.98 1.04
C HIS A 110 7.69 -8.42 0.60
N SER A 111 6.64 -9.23 0.44
CA SER A 111 6.75 -10.58 -0.11
C SER A 111 5.45 -10.96 -0.80
N ASP A 112 5.50 -11.87 -1.78
CA ASP A 112 4.30 -12.34 -2.47
C ASP A 112 3.29 -12.97 -1.51
N LYS A 113 3.77 -13.69 -0.49
CA LYS A 113 2.92 -14.23 0.60
C LYS A 113 2.17 -13.11 1.32
N MET A 114 2.84 -12.03 1.71
CA MET A 114 2.20 -10.91 2.38
C MET A 114 1.19 -10.23 1.46
N ARG A 115 1.56 -9.99 0.20
CA ARG A 115 0.71 -9.38 -0.82
C ARG A 115 -0.57 -10.18 -1.03
N LYS A 116 -0.43 -11.50 -1.17
CA LYS A 116 -1.55 -12.45 -1.30
C LYS A 116 -2.51 -12.37 -0.11
N LEU A 117 -1.98 -12.39 1.12
CA LEU A 117 -2.81 -12.33 2.35
C LEU A 117 -3.45 -10.97 2.59
N ALA A 118 -2.80 -9.88 2.16
CA ALA A 118 -3.26 -8.52 2.39
C ALA A 118 -4.25 -8.03 1.34
N PHE A 119 -3.92 -8.19 0.06
CA PHE A 119 -4.68 -7.64 -1.07
C PHE A 119 -5.58 -8.67 -1.76
N GLY A 120 -5.22 -9.95 -1.69
CA GLY A 120 -5.96 -11.03 -2.32
C GLY A 120 -7.44 -11.12 -1.96
N PRO A 121 -7.88 -10.88 -0.70
CA PRO A 121 -9.31 -10.87 -0.38
C PRO A 121 -10.11 -9.85 -1.21
N PHE A 122 -9.62 -8.61 -1.31
CA PHE A 122 -10.27 -7.59 -2.15
C PHE A 122 -10.22 -7.97 -3.65
N ILE A 123 -9.13 -8.58 -4.10
CA ILE A 123 -9.00 -9.03 -5.49
C ILE A 123 -9.99 -10.17 -5.79
N GLY A 124 -10.26 -11.04 -4.82
CA GLY A 124 -11.32 -12.04 -4.89
C GLY A 124 -12.68 -11.38 -5.12
N ASP A 125 -13.04 -10.40 -4.29
CA ASP A 125 -14.29 -9.64 -4.44
C ASP A 125 -14.39 -8.97 -5.82
N LEU A 126 -13.30 -8.38 -6.31
CA LEU A 126 -13.24 -7.79 -7.64
C LEU A 126 -13.48 -8.82 -8.74
N LEU A 127 -12.84 -9.99 -8.67
CA LEU A 127 -13.01 -11.04 -9.67
C LEU A 127 -14.44 -11.59 -9.67
N GLU A 128 -15.07 -11.75 -8.50
CA GLU A 128 -16.47 -12.12 -8.40
C GLU A 128 -17.38 -11.09 -9.08
N ASP A 129 -17.13 -9.80 -8.79
CA ASP A 129 -17.89 -8.69 -9.33
C ASP A 129 -17.80 -8.60 -10.87
N LEU A 130 -16.64 -8.93 -11.44
CA LEU A 130 -16.41 -9.04 -12.89
C LEU A 130 -17.21 -10.15 -13.57
N THR A 131 -17.64 -11.18 -12.83
CA THR A 131 -18.47 -12.26 -13.39
C THR A 131 -19.95 -11.90 -13.50
N VAL A 132 -20.38 -10.80 -12.88
CA VAL A 132 -21.80 -10.43 -12.83
C VAL A 132 -22.27 -9.88 -14.18
N ARG A 133 -23.11 -10.66 -14.85
CA ARG A 133 -23.64 -10.34 -16.18
C ARG A 133 -24.44 -9.02 -16.17
N GLY A 134 -24.15 -8.17 -17.14
CA GLY A 134 -24.89 -6.93 -17.36
C GLY A 134 -24.45 -5.75 -16.49
N ARG A 135 -23.55 -5.96 -15.52
CA ARG A 135 -22.94 -4.86 -14.76
C ARG A 135 -22.05 -4.03 -15.69
N ARG A 136 -22.29 -2.71 -15.71
CA ARG A 136 -21.55 -1.76 -16.56
C ARG A 136 -20.54 -0.91 -15.77
N LEU A 137 -20.77 -0.77 -14.47
CA LEU A 137 -19.95 0.04 -13.59
C LEU A 137 -19.98 -0.57 -12.19
N SER A 138 -18.81 -0.65 -11.59
CA SER A 138 -18.60 -0.99 -10.18
C SER A 138 -17.75 0.08 -9.56
N VAL A 139 -18.15 0.57 -8.39
CA VAL A 139 -17.43 1.63 -7.68
C VAL A 139 -17.02 1.11 -6.32
N TYR A 140 -15.70 1.09 -6.09
CA TYR A 140 -15.11 0.70 -4.82
C TYR A 140 -14.57 1.95 -4.14
N LEU A 141 -15.22 2.35 -3.04
CA LEU A 141 -14.77 3.44 -2.20
C LEU A 141 -13.95 2.88 -1.03
N GLY A 142 -12.85 3.53 -0.69
CA GLY A 142 -12.03 3.10 0.43
C GLY A 142 -10.90 4.06 0.75
N HIS A 143 -9.99 3.58 1.58
CA HIS A 143 -8.79 4.27 1.99
C HIS A 143 -7.66 4.05 0.98
N ASP A 144 -6.64 4.89 1.05
CA ASP A 144 -5.32 4.74 0.42
C ASP A 144 -4.67 3.35 0.61
N THR A 145 -4.99 2.65 1.69
CA THR A 145 -4.59 1.27 1.98
C THR A 145 -5.41 0.20 1.25
N GLY A 146 -6.40 0.59 0.44
CA GLY A 146 -7.19 -0.32 -0.38
C GLY A 146 -7.75 0.38 -1.61
N PRO A 147 -8.86 -0.13 -2.16
CA PRO A 147 -8.91 -0.78 -3.50
C PRO A 147 -7.76 -0.47 -4.49
N ALA A 148 -7.42 0.81 -4.68
CA ALA A 148 -6.43 1.26 -5.64
C ALA A 148 -5.04 0.64 -5.36
N ILE A 149 -4.53 0.73 -4.12
CA ILE A 149 -3.20 0.21 -3.82
C ILE A 149 -3.09 -1.31 -4.00
N SER A 150 -4.16 -2.03 -3.69
CA SER A 150 -4.22 -3.49 -3.86
C SER A 150 -3.97 -3.88 -5.31
N ILE A 151 -4.56 -3.13 -6.25
CA ILE A 151 -4.37 -3.35 -7.69
C ILE A 151 -3.02 -2.80 -8.15
N MET A 152 -2.62 -1.61 -7.69
CA MET A 152 -1.36 -0.98 -8.06
C MET A 152 -0.16 -1.85 -7.69
N ASP A 153 -0.10 -2.36 -6.46
CA ASP A 153 1.01 -3.20 -5.99
C ASP A 153 0.97 -4.60 -6.64
N THR A 154 -0.22 -5.18 -6.80
CA THR A 154 -0.37 -6.50 -7.42
C THR A 154 0.06 -6.51 -8.88
N LEU A 155 -0.40 -5.53 -9.66
CA LEU A 155 -0.10 -5.45 -11.08
C LEU A 155 1.20 -4.69 -11.38
N GLN A 156 1.89 -4.22 -10.34
CA GLN A 156 3.05 -3.34 -10.44
C GLN A 156 2.78 -2.19 -11.40
N LEU A 157 1.64 -1.52 -11.20
CA LEU A 157 1.21 -0.46 -12.10
C LEU A 157 2.24 0.67 -12.10
N THR A 158 2.77 0.97 -13.27
CA THR A 158 3.60 2.16 -13.49
C THR A 158 2.80 3.17 -14.28
N TRP A 159 3.05 4.45 -14.06
CA TRP A 159 2.40 5.52 -14.82
C TRP A 159 3.45 6.49 -15.31
N MET A 160 3.20 7.08 -16.48
CA MET A 160 4.03 8.17 -16.97
C MET A 160 3.71 9.43 -16.16
N ASP A 161 4.41 9.68 -15.05
CA ASP A 161 4.34 10.99 -14.41
C ASP A 161 5.64 11.48 -13.76
N SER A 162 6.16 12.57 -14.31
CA SER A 162 7.18 13.46 -13.76
C SER A 162 6.58 14.76 -13.18
N GLY A 163 5.25 14.94 -13.20
CA GLY A 163 4.58 16.23 -12.98
C GLY A 163 3.72 16.36 -11.73
N ASN A 164 3.41 15.30 -10.98
CA ASN A 164 2.70 15.38 -9.70
C ASN A 164 3.56 14.85 -8.56
N GLU A 165 4.23 15.75 -7.83
CA GLU A 165 5.09 15.42 -6.68
C GLU A 165 4.36 14.61 -5.60
N CYS A 166 3.05 14.84 -5.39
CA CYS A 166 2.24 14.17 -4.38
C CYS A 166 1.72 12.78 -4.80
N ALA A 167 1.82 12.43 -6.08
CA ALA A 167 1.30 11.16 -6.63
C ALA A 167 2.41 10.19 -7.04
N LYS A 168 3.65 10.40 -6.60
CA LYS A 168 4.80 9.56 -6.99
C LYS A 168 4.89 8.24 -6.23
N THR A 169 4.46 8.23 -4.97
CA THR A 169 4.82 7.18 -4.00
C THR A 169 3.62 6.66 -3.20
N TRP A 170 2.51 7.41 -3.18
CA TRP A 170 1.30 7.14 -2.40
C TRP A 170 0.04 7.57 -3.16
N PRO A 171 -1.12 6.92 -2.97
CA PRO A 171 -2.38 7.42 -3.51
C PRO A 171 -2.81 8.75 -2.86
N PRO A 172 -2.78 9.89 -3.59
CA PRO A 172 -3.18 11.17 -3.00
C PRO A 172 -4.68 11.19 -2.65
N PHE A 173 -5.10 12.22 -1.91
CA PHE A 173 -6.51 12.45 -1.64
C PHE A 173 -7.33 12.51 -2.93
N GLY A 174 -8.45 11.78 -2.95
CA GLY A 174 -9.32 11.70 -4.13
C GLY A 174 -8.70 10.93 -5.30
N ALA A 175 -7.63 10.15 -5.06
CA ALA A 175 -7.06 9.29 -6.09
C ALA A 175 -8.11 8.35 -6.67
N MET A 176 -8.05 8.19 -7.99
CA MET A 176 -8.96 7.36 -8.74
C MET A 176 -8.16 6.41 -9.63
N LEU A 177 -8.37 5.11 -9.42
CA LEU A 177 -7.92 4.06 -10.32
C LEU A 177 -9.14 3.49 -11.04
N ILE A 178 -9.14 3.58 -12.37
CA ILE A 178 -10.17 3.04 -13.24
C ILE A 178 -9.59 1.85 -13.99
N MET A 179 -10.33 0.74 -13.99
CA MET A 179 -10.11 -0.39 -14.88
C MET A 179 -11.20 -0.39 -15.94
N GLU A 180 -10.83 -0.19 -17.19
CA GLU A 180 -11.76 -0.22 -18.32
C GLU A 180 -11.61 -1.54 -19.07
N ILE A 181 -12.73 -2.23 -19.29
CA ILE A 181 -12.77 -3.50 -20.02
C ILE A 181 -13.51 -3.28 -21.34
N TYR A 182 -12.83 -3.58 -22.45
CA TYR A 182 -13.35 -3.38 -23.80
C TYR A 182 -13.98 -4.66 -24.36
N SER A 183 -14.81 -4.49 -25.39
CA SER A 183 -15.51 -5.60 -26.05
C SER A 183 -14.59 -6.62 -26.73
N ASP A 184 -13.38 -6.20 -27.09
CA ASP A 184 -12.33 -7.03 -27.71
C ASP A 184 -11.46 -7.76 -26.67
N LYS A 185 -11.90 -7.82 -25.41
CA LYS A 185 -11.19 -8.42 -24.28
C LYS A 185 -9.86 -7.73 -23.94
N ASN A 186 -9.69 -6.47 -24.31
CA ASN A 186 -8.60 -5.66 -23.78
C ASN A 186 -9.01 -4.94 -22.50
N VAL A 187 -8.02 -4.66 -21.66
CA VAL A 187 -8.16 -3.91 -20.40
C VAL A 187 -7.18 -2.76 -20.38
N ARG A 188 -7.62 -1.60 -19.89
CA ARG A 188 -6.77 -0.44 -19.64
C ARG A 188 -6.91 0.00 -18.18
N PHE A 189 -5.80 0.43 -17.60
CA PHE A 189 -5.81 1.10 -16.30
C PHE A 189 -5.59 2.60 -16.49
N ILE A 190 -6.41 3.41 -15.82
CA ILE A 190 -6.28 4.85 -15.75
C ILE A 190 -6.14 5.25 -14.29
N TYR A 191 -5.02 5.86 -13.93
CA TYR A 191 -4.76 6.39 -12.61
C TYR A 191 -4.73 7.92 -12.66
N ASN A 192 -5.64 8.58 -11.95
CA ASN A 192 -5.77 10.05 -11.92
C ASN A 192 -5.78 10.69 -13.32
N GLY A 193 -6.52 10.08 -14.25
CA GLY A 193 -6.66 10.56 -15.63
C GLY A 193 -5.51 10.18 -16.57
N ARG A 194 -4.53 9.40 -16.11
CA ARG A 194 -3.37 8.96 -16.91
C ARG A 194 -3.35 7.46 -17.11
N VAL A 195 -2.87 7.01 -18.26
CA VAL A 195 -2.70 5.58 -18.54
C VAL A 195 -1.61 5.00 -17.62
N ALA A 196 -1.96 3.92 -16.94
CA ALA A 196 -1.04 3.10 -16.18
C ALA A 196 -0.74 1.79 -16.94
N PHE A 197 0.50 1.33 -16.86
CA PHE A 197 1.04 0.15 -17.53
C PHE A 197 1.16 -0.99 -16.52
N VAL A 198 0.76 -2.18 -16.95
CA VAL A 198 0.85 -3.41 -16.14
C VAL A 198 2.23 -4.01 -16.32
N GLU A 199 3.06 -4.01 -15.28
CA GLU A 199 4.43 -4.54 -15.34
C GLU A 199 4.57 -5.96 -14.77
N ALA A 200 3.61 -6.40 -13.95
CA ALA A 200 3.62 -7.72 -13.35
C ALA A 200 3.40 -8.86 -14.37
N ILE A 201 2.81 -8.57 -15.54
CA ILE A 201 2.50 -9.54 -16.60
C ILE A 201 3.40 -9.24 -17.80
N GLU A 202 4.30 -10.16 -18.15
CA GLU A 202 5.35 -9.95 -19.16
C GLU A 202 4.80 -9.48 -20.51
N GLU A 203 3.70 -10.08 -20.96
CA GLU A 203 3.07 -9.79 -22.24
C GLU A 203 2.35 -8.43 -22.28
N CYS A 204 2.10 -7.83 -21.11
CA CYS A 204 1.47 -6.51 -20.97
C CYS A 204 2.49 -5.38 -20.74
N ARG A 205 3.77 -5.71 -20.49
CA ARG A 205 4.82 -4.71 -20.23
C ARG A 205 4.98 -3.71 -21.37
N GLY A 206 5.03 -2.43 -21.02
CA GLY A 206 5.14 -1.33 -21.98
C GLY A 206 3.94 -1.16 -22.92
N ARG A 207 2.83 -1.86 -22.70
CA ARG A 207 1.61 -1.75 -23.50
C ARG A 207 0.52 -1.03 -22.71
N SER A 208 -0.21 -0.14 -23.37
CA SER A 208 -1.35 0.58 -22.78
C SER A 208 -2.61 -0.29 -22.62
N LEU A 209 -2.64 -1.45 -23.28
CA LEU A 209 -3.72 -2.43 -23.22
C LEU A 209 -3.14 -3.79 -22.83
N CYS A 210 -3.81 -4.46 -21.90
CA CYS A 210 -3.50 -5.81 -21.46
C CYS A 210 -4.67 -6.74 -21.80
N ASN A 211 -4.40 -7.99 -22.15
CA ASN A 211 -5.45 -8.95 -22.43
C ASN A 211 -6.19 -9.32 -21.12
N TYR A 212 -7.53 -9.30 -21.16
CA TYR A 212 -8.39 -9.54 -20.00
C TYR A 212 -8.21 -10.94 -19.41
N GLU A 213 -8.04 -11.97 -20.23
CA GLU A 213 -7.89 -13.34 -19.75
C GLU A 213 -6.56 -13.50 -18.99
N MET A 214 -5.48 -12.93 -19.53
CA MET A 214 -4.18 -12.92 -18.86
C MET A 214 -4.21 -12.15 -17.54
N LEU A 215 -4.84 -10.97 -17.53
CA LEU A 215 -5.04 -10.18 -16.34
C LEU A 215 -5.85 -10.94 -15.28
N SER A 216 -6.98 -11.53 -15.68
CA SER A 216 -7.85 -12.27 -14.77
C SER A 216 -7.16 -13.49 -14.19
N GLN A 217 -6.35 -14.19 -14.98
CA GLN A 217 -5.56 -15.33 -14.49
C GLN A 217 -4.53 -14.88 -13.46
N HIS A 218 -3.76 -13.83 -13.76
CA HIS A 218 -2.77 -13.30 -12.83
C HIS A 218 -3.40 -12.81 -11.51
N LEU A 219 -4.53 -12.11 -11.59
CA LEU A 219 -5.27 -11.67 -10.40
C LEU A 219 -5.80 -12.86 -9.58
N ALA A 220 -6.21 -13.96 -10.22
CA ALA A 220 -6.69 -15.14 -9.51
C ALA A 220 -5.56 -15.83 -8.70
N GLU A 221 -4.31 -15.78 -9.18
CA GLU A 221 -3.16 -16.37 -8.50
C GLU A 221 -2.84 -15.68 -7.16
N VAL A 222 -3.21 -14.41 -7.02
CA VAL A 222 -3.01 -13.65 -5.78
C VAL A 222 -4.17 -13.74 -4.81
N VAL A 223 -5.24 -14.48 -5.13
CA VAL A 223 -6.33 -14.75 -4.19
C VAL A 223 -5.93 -15.91 -3.26
N PRO A 224 -5.87 -15.71 -1.93
CA PRO A 224 -5.57 -16.79 -0.99
C PRO A 224 -6.75 -17.75 -0.90
N SER A 225 -6.44 -19.04 -0.86
CA SER A 225 -7.40 -20.06 -0.45
C SER A 225 -7.80 -19.87 1.02
N GLU A 226 -8.93 -20.45 1.41
CA GLU A 226 -9.35 -20.44 2.83
C GLU A 226 -8.28 -21.02 3.76
N LEU A 227 -7.57 -22.07 3.32
CA LEU A 227 -6.51 -22.71 4.11
C LEU A 227 -5.32 -21.77 4.32
N GLU A 228 -4.93 -21.03 3.28
CA GLU A 228 -3.88 -20.03 3.37
C GLU A 228 -4.27 -18.90 4.34
N CYS A 229 -5.54 -18.48 4.36
CA CYS A 229 -6.02 -17.44 5.28
C CYS A 229 -6.26 -17.91 6.73
N LYS A 230 -6.70 -19.14 6.95
CA LYS A 230 -6.93 -19.70 8.30
C LYS A 230 -5.60 -19.96 9.03
N GLY A 231 -4.54 -20.32 8.30
CA GLY A 231 -3.26 -20.74 8.88
C GLY A 231 -3.36 -22.10 9.59
N ILE A 232 -2.22 -22.70 9.96
CA ILE A 232 -2.19 -23.95 10.73
C ILE A 232 -2.86 -23.70 12.07
N VAL A 233 -4.00 -24.36 12.31
CA VAL A 233 -4.57 -24.51 13.65
C VAL A 233 -3.49 -25.18 14.48
N ALA A 234 -2.90 -24.47 15.44
CA ALA A 234 -2.03 -25.07 16.42
C ALA A 234 -2.76 -26.29 16.97
N GLN A 235 -2.25 -27.50 16.68
CA GLN A 235 -2.81 -28.74 17.19
C GLN A 235 -2.94 -28.55 18.70
N ARG A 236 -4.19 -28.44 19.16
CA ARG A 236 -4.51 -28.58 20.57
C ARG A 236 -3.92 -29.92 20.98
N SER A 237 -2.83 -29.85 21.76
CA SER A 237 -2.45 -30.80 22.80
C SER A 237 -3.40 -32.00 22.90
N LEU A 238 -3.16 -33.04 22.09
CA LEU A 238 -3.56 -34.39 22.45
C LEU A 238 -2.45 -34.90 23.38
N ARG A 239 -2.52 -34.49 24.64
CA ARG A 239 -1.94 -35.26 25.73
C ARG A 239 -3.03 -36.24 26.17
N SER A 240 -2.96 -37.45 25.63
CA SER A 240 -3.43 -38.67 26.29
C SER A 240 -2.27 -39.26 27.08
#